data_AF-A0A836WFF0-F1
#
_entry.id   AF-A0A836WFF0-F1
#
_cell.length_a   1.000
_cell.length_b   1.000
_cell.length_c   1.000
_cell.angle_alpha   90.00
_cell.angle_beta   90.00
_cell.angle_gamma   90.00
#
_symmetry.space_group_name_H-M   'P 1'
#
loop_
_entity.id
_entity.type
_entity.pdbx_description
1 polymer ?
#
loop_
_entity_poly.entity_id
_entity_poly.type
_entity_poly.pdbx_seq_one_letter_code
_entity_poly.pdbx_strand_id
1 'polypeptide(L)'
;MNNYKKLLFFLEEEERNFQHLIRAMQALSEYFPLDDTFFIKLTDEQIDILDRFIFRFTKTVDFMGKRLFPELLNVLGERDEDMFFRDMLNRLEKIGILNRVEDWNSYRERRNSLTHEYPEPDSAKTAMLLDAYEKSFELITLFERIKTLLAQKTDIVMAAYSPPDVSTLPHATMSEKM
;
A
#
# COMPACT_ATOMS: atom_id res chain seq x y z
N MET A 1 -7.33 -1.67 -29.80
CA MET A 1 -8.36 -0.87 -29.09
C MET A 1 -8.95 -1.54 -27.84
N ASN A 2 -8.46 -2.71 -27.36
CA ASN A 2 -9.09 -3.48 -26.27
C ASN A 2 -8.22 -3.69 -25.00
N ASN A 3 -6.96 -3.23 -24.97
CA ASN A 3 -6.02 -3.57 -23.87
C ASN A 3 -6.20 -2.74 -22.59
N TYR A 4 -6.83 -1.57 -22.65
CA TYR A 4 -6.93 -0.69 -21.48
C TYR A 4 -8.05 -1.05 -20.51
N LYS A 5 -9.08 -1.80 -20.96
CA LYS A 5 -10.26 -2.11 -20.14
C LYS A 5 -9.90 -2.86 -18.87
N LYS A 6 -8.96 -3.81 -18.97
CA LYS A 6 -8.50 -4.60 -17.83
C LYS A 6 -7.68 -3.74 -16.86
N LEU A 7 -6.80 -2.88 -17.37
CA LEU A 7 -6.06 -1.93 -16.54
C LEU A 7 -6.99 -0.94 -15.83
N LEU A 8 -7.96 -0.36 -16.54
CA LEU A 8 -8.97 0.53 -15.96
C LEU A 8 -9.76 -0.16 -14.84
N PHE A 9 -10.22 -1.38 -15.08
CA PHE A 9 -10.89 -2.17 -14.05
C PHE A 9 -9.99 -2.40 -12.82
N PHE A 10 -8.71 -2.69 -13.00
CA PHE A 10 -7.76 -2.86 -11.88
C PHE A 10 -7.48 -1.55 -11.14
N LEU A 11 -7.40 -0.42 -11.86
CA LEU A 11 -7.24 0.89 -11.24
C LEU A 11 -8.45 1.25 -10.39
N GLU A 12 -9.67 1.03 -10.90
CA GLU A 12 -10.90 1.26 -10.13
C GLU A 12 -11.02 0.32 -8.92
N GLU A 13 -10.62 -0.95 -9.07
CA GLU A 13 -10.58 -1.91 -7.97
C GLU A 13 -9.58 -1.48 -6.89
N GLU A 14 -8.40 -1.01 -7.29
CA GLU A 14 -7.38 -0.59 -6.35
C GLU A 14 -7.70 0.75 -5.69
N GLU A 15 -8.36 1.65 -6.40
CA GLU A 15 -8.89 2.89 -5.84
C GLU A 15 -9.84 2.62 -4.66
N ARG A 16 -10.73 1.63 -4.81
CA ARG A 16 -11.60 1.19 -3.70
C ARG A 16 -10.80 0.54 -2.57
N ASN A 17 -9.76 -0.24 -2.87
CA ASN A 17 -8.90 -0.81 -1.83
C ASN A 17 -8.19 0.29 -1.03
N PHE A 18 -7.65 1.32 -1.68
CA PHE A 18 -7.05 2.47 -1.01
C PHE A 18 -8.06 3.28 -0.19
N GLN A 19 -9.28 3.50 -0.68
CA GLN A 19 -10.34 4.12 0.13
C GLN A 19 -10.61 3.33 1.42
N HIS A 20 -10.61 2.00 1.36
CA HIS A 20 -10.76 1.17 2.54
C HIS A 20 -9.55 1.18 3.47
N LEU A 21 -8.33 1.20 2.91
CA LEU A 21 -7.10 1.34 3.67
C LEU A 21 -7.08 2.66 4.44
N ILE A 22 -7.38 3.77 3.77
CA ILE A 22 -7.39 5.11 4.37
C ILE A 22 -8.44 5.21 5.48
N ARG A 23 -9.62 4.63 5.31
CA ARG A 23 -10.63 4.55 6.39
C ARG A 23 -10.15 3.72 7.58
N ALA A 24 -9.41 2.65 7.34
CA ALA A 24 -8.83 1.85 8.43
C ALA A 24 -7.71 2.62 9.14
N MET A 25 -6.89 3.38 8.40
CA MET A 25 -5.89 4.28 8.98
C MET A 25 -6.54 5.38 9.81
N GLN A 26 -7.62 5.99 9.33
CA GLN A 26 -8.40 7.00 10.07
C GLN A 26 -8.92 6.44 11.40
N ALA A 27 -9.58 5.28 11.38
CA ALA A 27 -10.06 4.64 12.61
C ALA A 27 -8.91 4.30 13.57
N LEU A 28 -7.77 3.83 13.06
CA LEU A 28 -6.60 3.53 13.87
C LEU A 28 -5.94 4.80 14.43
N SER A 29 -6.01 5.91 13.70
CA SER A 29 -5.40 7.19 14.08
C SER A 29 -5.99 7.79 15.35
N GLU A 30 -7.23 7.45 15.69
CA GLU A 30 -7.90 7.90 16.91
C GLU A 30 -7.22 7.39 18.19
N TYR A 31 -6.39 6.35 18.08
CA TYR A 31 -5.67 5.76 19.20
C TYR A 31 -4.18 6.12 19.23
N PHE A 32 -3.72 7.06 18.39
CA PHE A 32 -2.31 7.48 18.42
C PHE A 32 -1.96 8.23 19.72
N PRO A 33 -0.74 8.05 20.26
CA PRO A 33 0.34 7.20 19.72
C PRO A 33 0.09 5.70 19.98
N LEU A 34 0.37 4.85 18.98
CA LEU A 34 0.32 3.39 19.13
C LEU A 34 1.63 2.89 19.76
N ASP A 35 1.77 3.09 21.07
CA ASP A 35 2.92 2.62 21.84
C ASP A 35 2.65 1.27 22.52
N ASP A 36 3.64 0.74 23.24
CA ASP A 36 3.51 -0.55 23.93
C ASP A 36 2.34 -0.56 24.93
N THR A 37 1.95 0.59 25.50
CA THR A 37 0.82 0.66 26.43
C THR A 37 -0.53 0.44 25.74
N PHE A 38 -0.68 0.94 24.52
CA PHE A 38 -1.83 0.66 23.66
C PHE A 38 -1.96 -0.84 23.39
N PHE A 39 -0.84 -1.52 23.09
CA PHE A 39 -0.84 -2.95 22.74
C PHE A 39 -1.00 -3.91 23.94
N ILE A 40 -0.71 -3.48 25.18
CA ILE A 40 -0.86 -4.33 26.38
C ILE A 40 -2.34 -4.54 26.75
N LYS A 41 -3.24 -3.61 26.43
CA LYS A 41 -4.66 -3.67 26.82
C LYS A 41 -5.60 -3.28 25.68
N LEU A 42 -5.47 -3.95 24.53
CA LEU A 42 -6.40 -3.77 23.44
C LEU A 42 -7.82 -4.22 23.85
N THR A 43 -8.81 -3.38 23.56
CA THR A 43 -10.23 -3.79 23.57
C THR A 43 -10.56 -4.60 22.31
N ASP A 44 -11.64 -5.37 22.33
CA ASP A 44 -12.12 -6.11 21.15
C ASP A 44 -12.31 -5.18 19.94
N GLU A 45 -12.81 -3.96 20.16
CA GLU A 45 -12.96 -2.93 19.13
C GLU A 45 -11.61 -2.49 18.54
N GLN A 46 -10.58 -2.30 19.38
CA GLN A 46 -9.24 -1.93 18.91
C GLN A 46 -8.58 -3.08 18.14
N ILE A 47 -8.80 -4.32 18.54
CA ILE A 47 -8.36 -5.51 17.81
C ILE A 47 -9.01 -5.54 16.42
N ASP A 48 -10.33 -5.35 16.34
CA ASP A 48 -11.05 -5.32 15.06
C ASP A 48 -10.55 -4.22 14.11
N ILE A 49 -10.21 -3.04 14.67
CA ILE A 49 -9.66 -1.92 13.89
C ILE A 49 -8.26 -2.25 13.38
N LEU A 50 -7.40 -2.83 14.22
CA LEU A 50 -6.06 -3.28 13.84
C LEU A 50 -6.13 -4.35 12.74
N ASP A 51 -6.93 -5.39 12.93
CA ASP A 51 -7.10 -6.49 11.96
C ASP A 51 -7.63 -5.96 10.63
N ARG A 52 -8.56 -5.01 10.67
CA ARG A 52 -9.04 -4.34 9.47
C ARG A 52 -7.91 -3.60 8.77
N PHE A 53 -7.09 -2.82 9.49
CA PHE A 53 -5.95 -2.12 8.90
C PHE A 53 -4.95 -3.11 8.26
N ILE A 54 -4.53 -4.15 8.99
CA ILE A 54 -3.59 -5.17 8.52
C ILE A 54 -4.12 -5.86 7.26
N PHE A 55 -5.38 -6.26 7.28
CA PHE A 55 -6.03 -6.88 6.12
C PHE A 55 -6.02 -5.94 4.91
N ARG A 56 -6.31 -4.65 5.09
CA ARG A 56 -6.32 -3.69 3.97
C ARG A 56 -4.92 -3.42 3.44
N PHE A 57 -3.94 -3.23 4.31
CA PHE A 57 -2.55 -3.03 3.91
C PHE A 57 -2.02 -4.22 3.10
N THR A 58 -2.16 -5.43 3.64
CA THR A 58 -1.69 -6.66 2.98
C THR A 58 -2.41 -6.88 1.64
N LYS A 59 -3.71 -6.60 1.57
CA LYS A 59 -4.50 -6.69 0.33
C LYS A 59 -4.03 -5.71 -0.75
N THR A 60 -3.74 -4.46 -0.39
CA THR A 60 -3.23 -3.43 -1.31
C THR A 60 -1.87 -3.83 -1.90
N VAL A 61 -0.91 -4.22 -1.05
CA VAL A 61 0.42 -4.68 -1.51
C VAL A 61 0.29 -5.87 -2.46
N ASP A 62 -0.58 -6.83 -2.13
CA ASP A 62 -0.82 -8.01 -2.96
C ASP A 62 -1.47 -7.68 -4.29
N PHE A 63 -2.50 -6.84 -4.28
CA PHE A 63 -3.21 -6.47 -5.48
C PHE A 63 -2.29 -5.73 -6.45
N MET A 64 -1.57 -4.73 -5.95
CA MET A 64 -0.66 -3.94 -6.75
C MET A 64 0.42 -4.83 -7.39
N GLY A 65 1.09 -5.68 -6.60
CA GLY A 65 2.16 -6.54 -7.09
C GLY A 65 1.69 -7.63 -8.05
N LYS A 66 0.55 -8.28 -7.77
CA LYS A 66 0.10 -9.48 -8.52
C LYS A 66 -0.79 -9.16 -9.71
N ARG A 67 -1.49 -8.02 -9.69
CA ARG A 67 -2.50 -7.68 -10.71
C ARG A 67 -2.19 -6.36 -11.41
N LEU A 68 -1.99 -5.28 -10.65
CA LEU A 68 -1.82 -3.95 -11.24
C LEU A 68 -0.52 -3.83 -12.02
N PHE A 69 0.62 -4.15 -11.40
CA PHE A 69 1.95 -4.02 -12.03
C PHE A 69 2.11 -4.85 -13.31
N PRO A 70 1.68 -6.13 -13.32
CA PRO A 70 1.66 -6.91 -14.55
C PRO A 70 0.86 -6.24 -15.67
N GLU A 71 -0.36 -5.80 -15.38
CA GLU A 71 -1.23 -5.22 -16.41
C GLU A 71 -0.73 -3.84 -16.86
N LEU A 72 -0.14 -3.08 -15.94
CA LEU A 72 0.48 -1.79 -16.23
C LEU A 72 1.62 -1.93 -17.25
N LEU A 73 2.56 -2.85 -17.01
CA LEU A 73 3.64 -3.09 -17.97
C LEU A 73 3.12 -3.67 -19.29
N ASN A 74 2.11 -4.53 -19.25
CA ASN A 74 1.48 -5.09 -20.45
C ASN A 74 0.93 -3.99 -21.36
N VAL A 75 0.18 -3.06 -20.78
CA VAL A 75 -0.40 -1.92 -21.50
C VAL A 75 0.67 -0.98 -22.05
N LEU A 76 1.76 -0.77 -21.32
CA LEU A 76 2.87 0.09 -21.76
C LEU A 76 3.78 -0.58 -22.81
N GLY A 77 3.53 -1.86 -23.16
CA GLY A 77 4.38 -2.62 -24.07
C GLY A 77 5.73 -3.00 -23.47
N GLU A 78 5.83 -3.01 -22.14
CA GLU A 78 7.06 -3.22 -21.38
C GLU A 78 7.12 -4.61 -20.71
N ARG A 79 6.14 -5.49 -20.98
CA ARG A 79 6.01 -6.82 -20.37
C ARG A 79 6.32 -7.94 -21.37
N ASP A 80 7.20 -8.85 -20.94
CA ASP A 80 7.39 -10.17 -21.55
C ASP A 80 6.62 -11.22 -20.73
N GLU A 81 6.06 -12.25 -21.37
CA GLU A 81 5.25 -13.28 -20.68
C GLU A 81 6.05 -14.05 -19.63
N ASP A 82 7.34 -14.30 -19.89
CA ASP A 82 8.25 -15.05 -19.01
C ASP A 82 9.03 -14.14 -18.03
N MET A 83 8.66 -12.86 -17.91
CA MET A 83 9.37 -11.92 -17.06
C MET A 83 9.25 -12.29 -15.58
N PHE A 84 10.40 -12.51 -14.91
CA PHE A 84 10.42 -12.73 -13.47
C PHE A 84 9.94 -11.49 -12.71
N PHE A 85 9.41 -11.70 -11.50
CA PHE A 85 8.90 -10.61 -10.66
C PHE A 85 9.95 -9.52 -10.41
N ARG A 86 11.21 -9.90 -10.20
CA ARG A 86 12.30 -8.93 -9.99
C ARG A 86 12.56 -8.07 -11.23
N ASP A 87 12.52 -8.67 -12.42
CA ASP A 87 12.71 -7.94 -13.67
C ASP A 87 11.56 -6.97 -13.94
N MET A 88 10.33 -7.37 -13.56
CA MET A 88 9.18 -6.46 -13.56
C MET A 88 9.40 -5.25 -12.66
N LEU A 89 9.94 -5.41 -11.45
CA LEU A 89 10.26 -4.28 -10.57
C LEU A 89 11.35 -3.39 -11.16
N ASN A 90 12.43 -3.98 -11.67
CA ASN A 90 13.50 -3.23 -12.35
C ASN A 90 12.96 -2.42 -13.53
N ARG A 91 11.99 -2.98 -14.26
CA ARG A 91 11.33 -2.30 -15.37
C ARG A 91 10.47 -1.13 -14.91
N LEU A 92 9.69 -1.30 -13.85
CA LEU A 92 8.89 -0.24 -13.23
C LEU A 92 9.76 0.91 -12.71
N GLU A 93 10.93 0.60 -12.13
CA GLU A 93 11.93 1.59 -11.72
C GLU A 93 12.49 2.34 -12.93
N LYS A 94 12.94 1.63 -13.97
CA LYS A 94 13.51 2.22 -15.20
C LYS A 94 12.56 3.20 -15.90
N ILE A 95 11.25 2.95 -15.86
CA ILE A 95 10.24 3.83 -16.48
C ILE A 95 9.70 4.91 -15.53
N GLY A 96 10.26 5.00 -14.31
CA GLY A 96 9.94 6.03 -13.31
C GLY A 96 8.66 5.80 -12.52
N ILE A 97 8.08 4.59 -12.57
CA ILE A 97 6.90 4.24 -11.76
C ILE A 97 7.30 3.94 -10.32
N LEU A 98 8.37 3.17 -10.12
CA LEU A 98 9.02 3.03 -8.82
C LEU A 98 10.20 4.00 -8.73
N ASN A 99 10.42 4.56 -7.55
CA ASN A 99 11.65 5.32 -7.30
C ASN A 99 12.82 4.36 -7.16
N ARG A 100 12.63 3.34 -6.32
CA ARG A 100 13.58 2.27 -6.07
C ARG A 100 12.89 0.93 -5.97
N VAL A 101 13.51 -0.12 -6.50
CA VAL A 101 13.03 -1.50 -6.31
C VAL A 101 13.04 -1.88 -4.82
N GLU A 102 13.97 -1.36 -4.04
CA GLU A 102 14.06 -1.62 -2.60
C GLU A 102 12.83 -1.14 -1.83
N ASP A 103 12.22 -0.02 -2.21
CA ASP A 103 11.02 0.51 -1.56
C ASP A 103 9.90 -0.54 -1.65
N TRP A 104 9.70 -1.11 -2.83
CA TRP A 104 8.69 -2.16 -3.04
C TRP A 104 9.01 -3.45 -2.27
N ASN A 105 10.29 -3.84 -2.22
CA ASN A 105 10.70 -5.00 -1.42
C ASN A 105 10.39 -4.78 0.06
N SER A 106 10.60 -3.57 0.58
CA SER A 106 10.28 -3.22 1.97
C SER A 106 8.78 -3.37 2.27
N TYR A 107 7.89 -2.98 1.34
CA TYR A 107 6.44 -3.18 1.50
C TYR A 107 6.08 -4.66 1.55
N ARG A 108 6.72 -5.47 0.70
CA ARG A 108 6.49 -6.93 0.67
C ARG A 108 7.00 -7.62 1.92
N GLU A 109 8.18 -7.25 2.39
CA GLU A 109 8.73 -7.75 3.66
C GLU A 109 7.80 -7.43 4.82
N ARG A 110 7.31 -6.19 4.90
CA ARG A 110 6.34 -5.80 5.92
C ARG A 110 5.04 -6.59 5.82
N ARG A 111 4.47 -6.69 4.61
CA ARG A 111 3.30 -7.53 4.34
C ARG A 111 3.51 -8.97 4.79
N ASN A 112 4.68 -9.57 4.52
CA ASN A 112 4.98 -10.95 4.94
C ASN A 112 5.10 -11.08 6.46
N SER A 113 5.66 -10.06 7.13
CA SER A 113 5.76 -10.06 8.60
C SER A 113 4.39 -10.01 9.28
N LEU A 114 3.41 -9.32 8.67
CA LEU A 114 2.06 -9.17 9.21
C LEU A 114 1.13 -10.37 8.95
N THR A 115 1.52 -11.31 8.09
CA THR A 115 0.74 -12.52 7.79
C THR A 115 1.03 -13.71 8.70
N HIS A 116 2.00 -13.61 9.61
CA HIS A 116 2.30 -14.67 10.58
C HIS A 116 1.42 -14.49 11.83
N GLU A 117 0.85 -15.59 12.35
CA GLU A 117 -0.06 -15.60 13.51
C GLU A 117 0.56 -14.90 14.73
N TYR A 118 -0.27 -14.28 15.56
CA TYR A 118 0.11 -13.46 16.72
C TYR A 118 0.35 -14.29 18.01
N PRO A 119 1.58 -14.38 18.55
CA PRO A 119 1.79 -14.78 19.94
C PRO A 119 2.32 -13.58 20.74
N GLU A 120 1.50 -13.00 21.61
CA GLU A 120 1.83 -11.94 22.62
C GLU A 120 2.28 -10.55 22.09
N PRO A 121 1.91 -9.43 22.75
CA PRO A 121 2.45 -8.12 22.42
C PRO A 121 3.95 -8.05 22.76
N ASP A 122 4.79 -7.91 21.72
CA ASP A 122 6.22 -7.63 21.81
C ASP A 122 6.47 -6.30 21.11
N SER A 123 7.33 -5.44 21.68
CA SER A 123 7.86 -4.20 21.10
C SER A 123 8.20 -4.29 19.60
N ALA A 124 8.65 -5.46 19.15
CA ALA A 124 8.88 -5.73 17.74
C ALA A 124 7.60 -5.55 16.90
N LYS A 125 6.45 -6.04 17.37
CA LYS A 125 5.14 -5.95 16.69
C LYS A 125 4.60 -4.53 16.61
N THR A 126 4.75 -3.76 17.70
CA THR A 126 4.48 -2.32 17.72
C THR A 126 5.22 -1.64 16.56
N ALA A 127 6.52 -1.89 16.45
CA ALA A 127 7.34 -1.35 15.37
C ALA A 127 6.91 -1.85 13.98
N MET A 128 6.49 -3.12 13.84
CA MET A 128 5.98 -3.63 12.57
C MET A 128 4.70 -2.92 12.12
N LEU A 129 3.74 -2.73 13.03
CA LEU A 129 2.47 -2.07 12.72
C LEU A 129 2.67 -0.60 12.39
N LEU A 130 3.49 0.11 13.16
CA LEU A 130 3.85 1.50 12.87
C LEU A 130 4.53 1.63 11.50
N ASP A 131 5.46 0.74 11.16
CA ASP A 131 6.12 0.78 9.84
C ASP A 131 5.14 0.45 8.70
N ALA A 132 4.18 -0.46 8.89
CA ALA A 132 3.13 -0.71 7.90
C ALA A 132 2.21 0.50 7.71
N TYR A 133 1.91 1.20 8.81
CA TYR A 133 1.12 2.42 8.79
C TYR A 133 1.85 3.52 8.00
N GLU A 134 3.15 3.73 8.22
CA GLU A 134 3.95 4.69 7.43
C GLU A 134 4.02 4.30 5.95
N LYS A 135 4.28 3.03 5.66
CA LYS A 135 4.32 2.51 4.28
C LYS A 135 2.99 2.68 3.56
N SER A 136 1.88 2.81 4.27
CA SER A 136 0.58 3.07 3.66
C SER A 136 0.54 4.44 2.98
N PHE A 137 1.16 5.48 3.57
CA PHE A 137 1.29 6.79 2.92
C PHE A 137 2.14 6.72 1.65
N GLU A 138 3.24 5.95 1.70
CA GLU A 138 4.11 5.74 0.55
C GLU A 138 3.40 4.99 -0.59
N LEU A 139 2.59 3.98 -0.26
CA LEU A 139 1.77 3.24 -1.22
C LEU A 139 0.69 4.12 -1.86
N ILE A 140 0.03 4.97 -1.08
CA ILE A 140 -0.94 5.95 -1.60
C ILE A 140 -0.26 6.89 -2.60
N THR A 141 0.91 7.44 -2.22
CA THR A 141 1.70 8.32 -3.09
C THR A 141 2.14 7.63 -4.38
N LEU A 142 2.57 6.36 -4.27
CA LEU A 142 2.93 5.53 -5.43
C LEU A 142 1.74 5.34 -6.37
N PHE A 143 0.54 5.09 -5.84
CA PHE A 143 -0.65 4.90 -6.65
C PHE A 143 -1.07 6.19 -7.38
N GLU A 144 -1.02 7.35 -6.70
CA GLU A 144 -1.24 8.65 -7.34
C GLU A 144 -0.23 8.92 -8.47
N ARG A 145 1.04 8.56 -8.26
CA ARG A 145 2.07 8.69 -9.29
C ARG A 145 1.77 7.79 -10.49
N ILE A 146 1.33 6.56 -10.28
CA ILE A 146 0.94 5.64 -11.37
C ILE A 146 -0.17 6.26 -12.22
N LYS A 147 -1.22 6.79 -11.58
CA LYS A 147 -2.33 7.45 -12.29
C LYS A 147 -1.85 8.69 -13.05
N THR A 148 -1.03 9.53 -12.42
CA THR A 148 -0.45 10.72 -13.06
C THR A 148 0.37 10.36 -14.30
N LEU A 149 1.25 9.36 -14.20
CA LEU A 149 2.10 8.90 -15.30
C LEU A 149 1.28 8.30 -16.45
N LEU A 150 0.24 7.52 -16.14
CA LEU A 150 -0.66 6.97 -17.15
C LEU A 150 -1.40 8.05 -17.92
N ALA A 151 -1.92 9.07 -17.22
CA ALA A 151 -2.57 10.21 -17.86
C ALA A 151 -1.64 11.02 -18.77
N GLN A 152 -0.33 11.05 -18.47
CA GLN A 152 0.67 11.73 -19.29
C GLN A 152 1.16 10.91 -20.49
N LYS A 153 1.22 9.58 -20.35
CA LYS A 153 1.83 8.68 -21.35
C LYS A 153 0.82 8.02 -22.29
N THR A 154 -0.47 8.13 -21.99
CA THR A 154 -1.52 7.43 -22.73
C THR A 154 -2.73 8.33 -22.93
N ASP A 155 -3.56 8.03 -23.93
CA ASP A 155 -4.86 8.69 -24.14
C ASP A 155 -5.95 8.14 -23.19
N ILE A 156 -5.57 7.44 -22.12
CA ILE A 156 -6.53 6.84 -21.18
C ILE A 156 -7.15 7.95 -20.34
N VAL A 157 -8.46 8.12 -20.48
CA VAL A 157 -9.26 8.95 -19.57
C VAL A 157 -9.60 8.12 -18.33
N MET A 158 -9.00 8.48 -17.20
CA MET A 158 -9.35 7.92 -15.89
C MET A 158 -10.37 8.82 -15.20
N ALA A 159 -11.26 8.23 -14.41
CA ALA A 159 -12.10 8.99 -13.50
C ALA A 159 -11.21 9.81 -12.54
N ALA A 160 -11.66 11.03 -12.22
CA ALA A 160 -11.02 11.83 -11.19
C ALA A 160 -11.08 11.05 -9.87
N TYR A 161 -9.91 10.75 -9.32
CA TYR A 161 -9.79 10.19 -7.99
C TYR A 161 -9.37 11.30 -7.05
N SER A 162 -10.13 11.45 -5.99
CA SER A 162 -9.76 12.27 -4.86
C SER A 162 -9.66 11.30 -3.68
N PRO A 163 -8.46 10.77 -3.38
CA PRO A 163 -8.29 10.02 -2.14
C PRO A 163 -8.73 10.90 -0.97
N PRO A 164 -9.32 10.32 0.09
CA PRO A 164 -9.53 11.07 1.32
C PRO A 164 -8.21 11.72 1.75
N ASP A 165 -8.30 12.96 2.22
CA ASP A 165 -7.11 13.71 2.63
C ASP A 165 -6.41 13.00 3.80
N VAL A 166 -5.21 12.49 3.52
CA VAL A 166 -4.36 11.83 4.51
C VAL A 166 -3.38 12.78 5.18
N SER A 167 -3.29 14.05 4.77
CA SER A 167 -2.37 15.04 5.36
C SER A 167 -2.69 15.39 6.81
N THR A 168 -3.91 15.08 7.24
CA THR A 168 -4.39 15.27 8.62
C THR A 168 -4.12 14.05 9.51
N LEU A 169 -3.73 12.92 8.94
CA LEU A 169 -3.42 11.72 9.72
C LEU A 169 -2.07 11.87 10.42
N PRO A 170 -1.95 11.40 11.67
CA PRO A 170 -0.67 11.40 12.37
C PRO A 170 0.30 10.48 11.65
N HIS A 171 1.55 10.91 11.50
CA HIS A 171 2.64 10.01 11.17
C HIS A 171 3.10 9.29 12.45
N ALA A 172 3.50 8.04 12.32
CA ALA A 172 4.25 7.30 13.31
C ALA A 172 5.65 7.92 13.45
N THR A 173 5.75 9.04 14.14
CA THR A 173 7.03 9.41 14.75
C THR A 173 7.37 8.33 15.76
N MET A 174 8.48 7.60 15.52
CA MET A 174 9.16 6.99 16.65
C MET A 174 9.39 8.13 17.63
N SER A 175 8.91 7.99 18.87
CA SER A 175 9.42 8.81 19.96
C SER A 175 10.94 8.69 19.87
N GLU A 176 11.59 9.76 19.39
CA GLU A 176 12.98 10.00 19.72
C GLU A 176 12.97 9.98 21.24
N LYS A 177 13.39 8.86 21.82
CA LYS A 177 13.67 8.78 23.25
C LYS A 177 14.73 9.83 23.50
N MET A 178 14.29 11.00 23.96
CA MET A 178 15.10 11.92 24.75
C MET A 178 15.32 11.31 26.13
#